data_AF-A0A6C8YYP1-F1
#
_entry.id   AF-A0A6C8YYP1-F1
#
_cell.length_a   1.000
_cell.length_b   1.000
_cell.length_c   1.000
_cell.angle_alpha   90.00
_cell.angle_beta   90.00
_cell.angle_gamma   90.00
#
_symmetry.space_group_name_H-M   'P 1'
#
loop_
_entity.id
_entity.type
_entity.pdbx_description
1 polymer ?
#
loop_
_entity_poly.entity_id
_entity_poly.type
_entity_poly.pdbx_seq_one_letter_code
_entity_poly.pdbx_strand_id
1 'polypeptide(L)' 'VPKQIHVLHESQQQSGIGSGLNEGDTVVVSGLFLIDSEANITGALERMRHPEKTESSMPAMSDQPVNMHSGH' A
#
# COMPACT_ATOMS: atom_id res chain seq x y z
N VAL A 1 -0.88 -7.59 -4.19
CA VAL A 1 -0.87 -6.11 -4.32
C VAL A 1 0.25 -5.70 -5.26
N PRO A 2 0.09 -4.63 -6.07
CA PRO A 2 1.15 -4.17 -6.96
C PRO A 2 2.40 -3.78 -6.16
N LYS A 3 3.58 -3.96 -6.75
CA LYS A 3 4.88 -3.61 -6.16
C LYS A 3 5.70 -2.81 -7.16
N GLN A 4 6.41 -1.79 -6.69
CA GLN A 4 7.38 -1.05 -7.49
C GLN A 4 8.71 -1.81 -7.50
N ILE A 5 9.31 -1.94 -8.67
CA ILE A 5 10.58 -2.65 -8.88
C ILE A 5 11.61 -1.74 -9.54
N HIS A 6 12.88 -2.08 -9.38
CA HIS A 6 13.98 -1.49 -10.13
C HIS A 6 14.55 -2.52 -11.11
N VAL A 7 14.54 -2.18 -12.40
CA VAL A 7 15.12 -3.01 -13.47
C VAL A 7 16.58 -2.60 -13.69
N LEU A 8 17.47 -3.58 -13.75
CA LEU A 8 18.90 -3.37 -14.00
C LEU A 8 19.25 -3.45 -15.48
N HIS A 9 18.84 -4.54 -16.14
CA HIS A 9 19.17 -4.85 -17.53
C HIS A 9 18.12 -5.79 -18.13
N GLU A 10 17.90 -5.69 -19.44
CA GLU A 10 16.97 -6.55 -20.17
C GLU A 10 17.68 -7.28 -21.32
N SER A 11 17.43 -8.58 -21.45
CA SER A 11 18.02 -9.41 -22.50
C SER A 11 17.18 -10.65 -22.76
N GLN A 12 17.10 -11.10 -24.02
CA GLN A 12 16.44 -12.37 -24.37
C GLN A 12 15.03 -12.54 -23.77
N GLN A 13 14.21 -11.47 -23.80
CA GLN A 13 12.85 -11.46 -23.21
C GLN A 13 12.82 -11.70 -21.68
N GLN A 14 13.91 -11.41 -20.98
CA GLN A 14 14.01 -11.45 -19.54
C GLN A 14 14.57 -10.13 -18.99
N SER A 15 14.10 -9.72 -17.82
CA SER A 15 14.55 -8.49 -17.15
C SER A 15 15.18 -8.86 -15.80
N GLY A 16 16.41 -8.39 -15.56
CA GLY A 16 17.08 -8.51 -14.27
C GLY A 16 16.53 -7.49 -13.28
N ILE A 17 16.03 -7.97 -12.14
CA ILE A 17 15.44 -7.13 -11.09
C ILE A 17 16.49 -6.84 -10.01
N GLY A 18 16.76 -5.56 -9.74
CA GLY A 18 17.74 -5.13 -8.75
C GLY A 18 17.17 -4.90 -7.37
N SER A 19 15.88 -4.53 -7.26
CA SER A 19 15.18 -4.36 -6.00
C SER A 19 13.65 -4.36 -6.19
N GLY A 20 12.92 -4.50 -5.08
CA GLY A 20 11.44 -4.44 -5.05
C GLY A 20 10.73 -5.79 -5.04
N LEU A 21 11.47 -6.90 -5.20
CA LEU A 21 10.98 -8.27 -5.06
C LEU A 21 11.93 -9.09 -4.19
N ASN A 22 11.41 -10.14 -3.57
CA ASN A 22 12.20 -11.15 -2.87
C ASN A 22 12.18 -12.47 -3.63
N GLU A 23 13.19 -13.31 -3.41
CA GLU A 23 13.16 -14.69 -3.91
C GLU A 23 11.93 -15.43 -3.36
N GLY A 24 11.27 -16.19 -4.25
CA GLY A 24 10.01 -16.87 -3.93
C GLY A 24 8.75 -16.03 -4.10
N ASP A 25 8.85 -14.72 -4.37
CA ASP A 25 7.68 -13.91 -4.75
C ASP A 25 7.09 -14.42 -6.08
N THR A 26 5.78 -14.68 -6.10
CA THR A 26 5.06 -15.02 -7.34
C THR A 26 4.69 -13.76 -8.09
N VAL A 27 4.97 -13.74 -9.40
CA VAL A 27 4.60 -12.67 -10.31
C VAL A 27 3.57 -13.13 -11.34
N VAL A 28 2.74 -12.19 -11.80
CA VAL A 28 1.74 -12.46 -12.84
C VAL A 28 2.40 -12.30 -14.22
N VAL A 29 2.39 -13.36 -15.03
CA VAL A 29 2.99 -13.37 -16.37
C VAL A 29 1.98 -13.49 -17.51
N SER A 30 0.70 -13.63 -17.20
CA SER A 30 -0.40 -13.71 -18.17
C SER A 30 -1.60 -12.90 -17.68
N GLY A 31 -2.30 -12.24 -18.59
CA GLY A 31 -3.46 -11.41 -18.26
C GLY A 31 -3.14 -10.11 -17.50
N LEU A 32 -1.87 -9.68 -17.47
CA LEU A 32 -1.40 -8.54 -16.66
C LEU A 32 -2.22 -7.26 -16.91
N PHE A 33 -2.62 -6.98 -18.16
CA PHE A 33 -3.34 -5.75 -18.51
C PHE A 33 -4.66 -5.59 -17.76
N LEU A 34 -5.50 -6.64 -17.70
CA LEU A 34 -6.80 -6.55 -17.03
C LEU A 34 -6.63 -6.44 -15.51
N ILE A 35 -5.66 -7.17 -14.96
CA ILE A 35 -5.36 -7.17 -13.52
C ILE A 35 -4.80 -5.82 -13.08
N ASP A 36 -3.88 -5.24 -13.85
CA ASP A 36 -3.33 -3.92 -13.57
C ASP A 36 -4.39 -2.82 -13.74
N SER A 37 -5.28 -2.95 -14.74
CA SER A 37 -6.40 -2.03 -14.94
C SER A 37 -7.36 -2.01 -13.73
N GLU A 38 -7.70 -3.17 -13.17
CA GLU A 38 -8.50 -3.26 -11.95
C GLU A 38 -7.76 -2.65 -10.75
N ALA A 39 -6.46 -2.93 -10.60
CA ALA A 39 -5.63 -2.35 -9.54
C ALA A 39 -5.55 -0.81 -9.63
N ASN A 40 -5.58 -0.25 -10.85
CA ASN A 40 -5.62 1.19 -11.09
C ASN A 40 -6.98 1.78 -10.67
N ILE A 41 -8.09 1.17 -11.08
CA ILE A 41 -9.46 1.65 -10.78
C ILE A 41 -9.77 1.58 -9.28
N THR A 42 -9.32 0.51 -8.61
CA THR A 42 -9.55 0.29 -7.17
C THR A 42 -8.60 1.08 -6.27
N GLY A 43 -7.75 1.95 -6.85
CA GLY A 43 -6.80 2.78 -6.11
C GLY A 43 -5.66 2.00 -5.44
N ALA A 44 -5.40 0.76 -5.87
CA ALA A 44 -4.30 -0.03 -5.31
C ALA A 44 -2.92 0.53 -5.71
N LEU A 45 -2.79 1.06 -6.93
CA LEU A 45 -1.55 1.72 -7.38
C LEU A 45 -1.27 3.02 -6.61
N GLU A 46 -2.31 3.79 -6.28
CA GLU A 46 -2.17 5.03 -5.51
C GLU A 46 -1.67 4.75 -4.09
N ARG A 47 -2.26 3.76 -3.40
CA ARG A 47 -1.78 3.29 -2.10
C ARG A 47 -0.38 2.69 -2.13
N MET A 48 0.05 2.11 -3.26
CA MET A 48 1.42 1.63 -3.43
C MET A 48 2.43 2.79 -3.50
N ARG A 49 2.05 3.91 -4.15
CA ARG A 49 2.90 5.11 -4.30
C ARG A 49 2.91 5.98 -3.04
N HIS A 50 1.76 6.05 -2.38
CA HIS A 50 1.56 6.73 -1.10
C HIS A 50 1.10 5.70 -0.10
N PRO A 51 2.00 4.85 0.43
CA PRO A 51 1.67 4.04 1.57
C PRO A 51 1.37 5.03 2.70
N GLU A 52 0.09 5.29 2.94
CA GLU A 52 -0.41 6.03 4.09
C GLU A 52 0.42 5.57 5.28
N LYS A 53 1.12 6.52 5.92
CA LYS A 53 1.91 6.29 7.13
C LYS A 53 0.92 5.92 8.23
N THR A 54 0.43 4.69 8.19
CA THR A 54 -0.46 4.12 9.18
C THR A 54 0.41 3.71 10.35
N GLU A 55 0.96 4.70 11.04
CA GLU A 55 1.34 4.54 12.44
C GLU A 55 1.35 5.90 13.16
N SER A 56 0.50 5.94 14.18
CA SER A 56 0.48 6.86 15.31
C SER A 56 -0.08 8.27 15.08
N SER A 57 -1.40 8.40 15.19
CA SER A 57 -2.04 9.30 16.17
C SER A 57 -3.56 9.28 16.00
N MET A 58 -4.22 8.30 16.63
CA MET A 58 -5.52 8.64 17.20
C MET A 58 -5.20 9.47 18.45
N PRO A 59 -5.57 10.76 18.54
CA PRO A 59 -5.53 11.42 19.83
C PRO A 59 -6.50 10.66 20.73
N ALA A 60 -6.00 10.20 21.88
CA ALA A 60 -6.80 9.62 22.93
C ALA A 60 -8.03 10.52 23.16
N MET A 61 -9.23 9.95 23.01
CA MET A 61 -10.44 10.62 23.45
C MET A 61 -10.27 10.93 24.92
N SER A 62 -10.11 12.21 25.24
CA SER A 62 -10.12 12.72 26.59
C SER A 62 -11.47 12.37 27.20
N ASP A 63 -11.52 11.35 28.06
CA ASP A 63 -12.59 11.15 29.03
C ASP A 63 -12.63 12.40 29.94
N GLN A 64 -13.40 13.41 29.56
CA GLN A 64 -13.85 14.41 30.52
C GLN A 64 -15.14 13.91 31.17
N PRO A 65 -15.18 13.72 32.50
CA PRO A 65 -16.42 13.43 33.17
C PRO A 65 -17.30 14.67 33.10
N VAL A 66 -18.52 14.51 32.58
CA VAL A 66 -19.59 15.49 32.67
C VAL A 66 -19.91 15.71 34.16
N ASN A 67 -19.43 16.82 34.71
CA ASN A 67 -19.77 17.22 36.07
C ASN A 67 -21.23 17.70 36.09
N MET A 68 -22.16 16.81 36.46
CA MET A 68 -23.55 17.15 36.76
C MET A 68 -23.73 17.42 38.27
N HIS A 69 -24.51 18.48 38.58
CA HIS A 69 -25.20 18.76 39.85
C HIS A 69 -24.33 19.37 40.98
N SER A 70 -24.71 20.39 41.76
CA SER A 70 -25.99 20.97 42.20
C SER A 70 -25.75 22.45 42.58
N GLY A 71 -26.63 23.42 42.34
CA GLY A 71 -27.76 23.71 43.23
C GLY A 71 -27.34 24.61 44.41
N HIS A 72 -27.60 25.92 44.31
CA HIS A 72 -27.82 26.84 45.44
C HIS A 72 -28.61 28.06 44.99
#